data_AF-A0A9W5K1L8-F1
#
_entry.id   AF-A0A9W5K1L8-F1
#
_cell.length_a   1.000
_cell.length_b   1.000
_cell.length_c   1.000
_cell.angle_alpha   90.00
_cell.angle_beta   90.00
_cell.angle_gamma   90.00
#
_symmetry.space_group_name_H-M   'P 1'
#
loop_
_entity.id
_entity.type
_entity.pdbx_description
1 polymer ?
#
loop_
_entity_poly.entity_id
_entity_poly.type
_entity_poly.pdbx_seq_one_letter_code
_entity_poly.pdbx_strand_id
1 'polypeptide(L)'
;MKLEIEKFISEIEFPEAAMSLIEEGILCYKAGAYRSAYIMSYLFFLSVVKHRALESSYVPIGYGRELKKKTDGISNDEFWERKVFDLITTGKSNSGYFEFSELIINQMEYWRTLRNDCVHSKGNQIVAAHVESFWLFIQSTLPELVNNYKKNVLSRELEEFFEN
;
A
#
# COMPACT_ATOMS: atom_id res chain seq x y z
N MET A 1 -9.73 21.34 -13.91
CA MET A 1 -9.97 21.22 -12.45
C MET A 1 -8.97 20.22 -11.92
N LYS A 2 -8.22 20.54 -10.86
CA LYS A 2 -7.25 19.62 -10.24
C LYS A 2 -8.00 18.76 -9.22
N LEU A 3 -7.86 17.44 -9.29
CA LEU A 3 -8.52 16.47 -8.41
C LEU A 3 -7.88 16.50 -7.02
N GLU A 4 -8.61 16.08 -5.99
CA GLU A 4 -8.07 16.04 -4.62
C GLU A 4 -6.87 15.07 -4.51
N ILE A 5 -6.92 13.94 -5.20
CA ILE A 5 -5.78 13.00 -5.26
C ILE A 5 -4.53 13.65 -5.86
N GLU A 6 -4.69 14.54 -6.85
CA GLU A 6 -3.56 15.25 -7.48
C GLU A 6 -2.93 16.29 -6.55
N LYS A 7 -3.69 16.81 -5.58
CA LYS A 7 -3.14 17.68 -4.53
C LYS A 7 -2.37 16.83 -3.53
N PHE A 8 -2.99 15.76 -3.06
CA PHE A 8 -2.41 14.84 -2.08
C PHE A 8 -1.05 14.26 -2.52
N ILE A 9 -0.94 13.76 -3.76
CA ILE A 9 0.33 13.21 -4.25
C ILE A 9 1.41 14.26 -4.51
N SER A 10 1.05 15.56 -4.54
CA SER A 10 2.01 16.66 -4.63
C SER A 10 2.48 17.17 -3.27
N GLU A 11 1.78 16.82 -2.18
CA GLU A 11 2.11 17.22 -0.81
C GLU A 11 3.01 16.21 -0.10
N ILE A 12 3.03 14.96 -0.58
CA ILE A 12 3.74 13.84 0.04
C ILE A 12 4.65 13.19 -0.99
N GLU A 13 5.89 12.91 -0.59
CA GLU A 13 6.83 12.16 -1.42
C GLU A 13 6.52 10.65 -1.39
N PHE A 14 6.30 10.08 -2.59
CA PHE A 14 6.07 8.67 -2.80
C PHE A 14 7.15 8.08 -3.73
N PRO A 15 7.39 6.75 -3.68
CA PRO A 15 8.34 6.10 -4.58
C PRO A 15 8.00 6.36 -6.05
N GLU A 16 9.01 6.57 -6.89
CA GLU A 16 8.82 6.87 -8.32
C GLU A 16 7.96 5.83 -9.05
N ALA A 17 8.22 4.54 -8.78
CA ALA A 17 7.43 3.43 -9.35
C ALA A 17 5.96 3.41 -8.87
N ALA A 18 5.67 3.98 -7.71
CA ALA A 18 4.30 4.18 -7.26
C ALA A 18 3.69 5.41 -7.95
N MET A 19 4.44 6.50 -8.09
CA MET A 19 3.98 7.72 -8.75
C MET A 19 3.54 7.49 -10.20
N SER A 20 4.28 6.69 -10.98
CA SER A 20 3.89 6.34 -12.35
C SER A 20 2.51 5.67 -12.42
N LEU A 21 2.19 4.80 -11.44
CA LEU A 21 0.90 4.11 -11.37
C LEU A 21 -0.25 5.09 -11.09
N ILE A 22 -0.10 5.98 -10.11
CA ILE A 22 -1.20 6.90 -9.77
C ILE A 22 -1.41 7.95 -10.87
N GLU A 23 -0.35 8.40 -11.54
CA GLU A 23 -0.46 9.31 -12.68
C GLU A 23 -1.22 8.69 -13.85
N GLU A 24 -0.90 7.44 -14.22
CA GLU A 24 -1.67 6.68 -15.21
C GLU A 24 -3.12 6.46 -14.77
N GLY A 25 -3.34 6.19 -13.48
CA GLY A 25 -4.68 6.06 -12.90
C GLY A 25 -5.52 7.34 -13.02
N ILE A 26 -4.91 8.50 -12.77
CA ILE A 26 -5.54 9.81 -12.92
C ILE A 26 -5.87 10.11 -14.38
N LEU A 27 -4.96 9.79 -15.31
CA LEU A 27 -5.22 9.92 -16.75
C LEU A 27 -6.41 9.05 -17.19
N CYS A 28 -6.44 7.79 -16.76
CA CYS A 28 -7.56 6.88 -17.02
C CYS A 28 -8.88 7.43 -16.46
N TYR A 29 -8.86 7.98 -15.25
CA TYR A 29 -10.05 8.56 -14.61
C TYR A 29 -10.58 9.75 -15.43
N LYS A 30 -9.69 10.67 -15.84
CA LYS A 30 -10.06 11.84 -16.66
C LYS A 30 -10.59 11.44 -18.04
N ALA A 31 -10.15 10.31 -18.57
CA ALA A 31 -10.64 9.73 -19.82
C ALA A 31 -11.94 8.91 -19.67
N GLY A 32 -12.48 8.75 -18.46
CA GLY A 32 -13.68 7.93 -18.18
C GLY A 32 -13.41 6.42 -18.13
N ALA A 33 -12.15 5.99 -18.17
CA ALA A 33 -11.74 4.60 -18.05
C ALA A 33 -11.64 4.17 -16.57
N TYR A 34 -12.79 4.17 -15.86
CA TYR A 34 -12.83 4.01 -14.40
C TYR A 34 -12.28 2.67 -13.88
N ARG A 35 -12.42 1.57 -14.63
CA ARG A 35 -11.83 0.28 -14.26
C ARG A 35 -10.30 0.35 -14.25
N SER A 36 -9.70 0.91 -15.30
CA SER A 36 -8.26 1.10 -15.40
C SER A 36 -7.77 2.07 -14.33
N ALA A 37 -8.49 3.17 -14.11
CA ALA A 37 -8.19 4.12 -13.05
C ALA A 37 -8.14 3.45 -11.66
N TYR A 38 -9.12 2.60 -11.38
CA TYR A 38 -9.20 1.86 -10.12
C TYR A 38 -8.04 0.88 -9.97
N ILE A 39 -7.76 0.06 -11.00
CA ILE A 39 -6.66 -0.92 -10.99
C ILE A 39 -5.32 -0.22 -10.73
N MET A 40 -5.04 0.86 -11.47
CA MET A 40 -3.79 1.61 -11.31
C MET A 40 -3.67 2.25 -9.92
N SER A 41 -4.76 2.80 -9.40
CA SER A 41 -4.79 3.36 -8.04
C SER A 41 -4.57 2.28 -6.97
N TYR A 42 -5.08 1.06 -7.20
CA TYR A 42 -4.89 -0.06 -6.29
C TYR A 42 -3.43 -0.54 -6.28
N LEU A 43 -2.82 -0.60 -7.47
CA LEU A 43 -1.40 -0.91 -7.61
C LEU A 43 -0.53 0.17 -6.96
N PHE A 44 -0.88 1.45 -7.10
CA PHE A 44 -0.20 2.55 -6.41
C PHE A 44 -0.18 2.31 -4.90
N PHE A 45 -1.35 2.05 -4.30
CA PHE A 45 -1.46 1.79 -2.87
C PHE A 45 -0.57 0.60 -2.43
N LEU A 46 -0.69 -0.54 -3.11
CA LEU A 46 0.13 -1.72 -2.78
C LEU A 46 1.63 -1.47 -3.00
N SER A 47 2.01 -0.70 -4.01
CA SER A 47 3.41 -0.34 -4.29
C SER A 47 4.00 0.51 -3.16
N VAL A 48 3.24 1.48 -2.65
CA VAL A 48 3.64 2.27 -1.47
C VAL A 48 3.79 1.37 -0.25
N VAL A 49 2.81 0.50 0.03
CA VAL A 49 2.90 -0.43 1.17
C VAL A 49 4.08 -1.39 1.01
N LYS A 50 4.31 -1.93 -0.20
CA LYS A 50 5.46 -2.79 -0.52
C LYS A 50 6.77 -2.08 -0.22
N HIS A 51 6.96 -0.87 -0.74
CA HIS A 51 8.18 -0.11 -0.54
C HIS A 51 8.47 0.08 0.95
N ARG A 52 7.46 0.50 1.71
CA ARG A 52 7.60 0.71 3.15
C ARG A 52 7.79 -0.59 3.94
N ALA A 53 7.16 -1.68 3.52
CA ALA A 53 7.41 -3.00 4.10
C ALA A 53 8.85 -3.47 3.86
N LEU A 54 9.41 -3.19 2.68
CA LEU A 54 10.80 -3.52 2.35
C LEU A 54 11.82 -2.59 3.03
N GLU A 55 11.50 -1.32 3.21
CA GLU A 55 12.33 -0.38 3.99
C GLU A 55 12.29 -0.65 5.49
N SER A 56 11.13 -1.07 6.04
CA SER A 56 11.01 -1.46 7.45
C SER A 56 11.69 -2.79 7.80
N SER A 57 12.09 -3.59 6.81
CA SER A 57 13.00 -4.72 7.00
C SER A 57 14.45 -4.30 7.29
N TYR A 58 14.63 -3.26 8.12
CA TYR A 58 15.87 -3.06 8.86
C TYR A 58 16.03 -4.21 9.85
N VAL A 59 17.18 -4.87 9.80
CA VAL A 59 17.45 -6.18 10.40
C VAL A 59 17.99 -5.99 11.82
N PRO A 60 17.25 -6.35 12.90
CA PRO A 60 17.86 -6.48 14.21
C PRO A 60 18.92 -7.59 14.12
N ILE A 61 20.11 -7.32 14.65
CA ILE A 61 21.22 -8.27 14.70
C ILE A 61 20.76 -9.53 15.46
N GLY A 62 20.37 -10.58 14.73
CA GLY A 62 19.96 -11.87 15.32
C GLY A 62 18.87 -12.65 14.57
N TYR A 63 17.98 -11.99 13.82
CA TYR A 63 16.84 -12.63 13.12
C TYR A 63 16.93 -12.62 11.58
N GLY A 64 18.11 -12.28 11.02
CA GLY A 64 18.29 -11.93 9.61
C GLY A 64 18.06 -13.04 8.56
N ARG A 65 17.87 -14.32 8.92
CA ARG A 65 17.77 -15.41 7.92
C ARG A 65 16.36 -15.75 7.44
N GLU A 66 15.34 -15.63 8.28
CA GLU A 66 13.95 -15.91 7.85
C GLU A 66 13.32 -14.72 7.11
N LEU A 67 13.73 -13.51 7.48
CA LEU A 67 13.15 -12.30 6.93
C LEU A 67 13.67 -11.94 5.54
N LYS A 68 14.98 -12.14 5.32
CA LYS A 68 15.61 -11.96 4.00
C LYS A 68 14.98 -12.85 2.92
N LYS A 69 14.55 -14.07 3.30
CA LYS A 69 13.79 -14.97 2.41
C LYS A 69 12.40 -14.44 2.05
N LYS A 70 11.71 -13.74 2.97
CA LYS A 70 10.38 -13.15 2.71
C LYS A 70 10.48 -11.91 1.82
N THR A 71 11.49 -11.06 2.04
CA THR A 71 11.70 -9.84 1.24
C THR A 71 12.26 -10.12 -0.16
N ASP A 72 13.20 -11.06 -0.30
CA ASP A 72 13.70 -11.53 -1.60
C ASP A 72 12.54 -12.13 -2.45
N GLY A 73 11.58 -12.77 -1.79
CA GLY A 73 10.38 -13.31 -2.43
C GLY A 73 9.34 -12.25 -2.85
N ILE A 74 9.40 -11.00 -2.39
CA ILE A 74 8.48 -9.92 -2.81
C ILE A 74 9.06 -9.11 -3.97
N SER A 75 10.39 -9.08 -4.08
CA SER A 75 11.10 -8.40 -5.16
C SER A 75 11.05 -9.17 -6.49
N ASN A 76 11.05 -10.51 -6.42
CA ASN A 76 11.27 -11.39 -7.57
C ASN A 76 10.03 -12.20 -8.01
N ASP A 77 8.83 -11.78 -7.63
CA ASP A 77 7.60 -12.58 -7.77
C ASP A 77 6.55 -11.86 -8.63
N GLU A 78 6.05 -12.58 -9.64
CA GLU A 78 4.92 -12.21 -10.49
C GLU A 78 3.64 -11.95 -9.67
N PHE A 79 3.56 -12.49 -8.45
CA PHE A 79 2.45 -12.33 -7.51
C PHE A 79 2.75 -11.42 -6.30
N TRP A 80 3.68 -10.46 -6.44
CA TRP A 80 4.04 -9.55 -5.34
C TRP A 80 2.83 -8.85 -4.69
N GLU A 81 1.79 -8.51 -5.47
CA GLU A 81 0.55 -7.91 -4.97
C GLU A 81 -0.11 -8.79 -3.89
N ARG A 82 -0.16 -10.11 -4.14
CA ARG A 82 -0.73 -11.09 -3.22
C ARG A 82 0.07 -11.16 -1.93
N LYS A 83 1.40 -11.19 -2.03
CA LYS A 83 2.27 -11.23 -0.84
C LYS A 83 2.14 -9.97 0.01
N VAL A 84 2.06 -8.80 -0.61
CA VAL A 84 1.86 -7.53 0.12
C VAL A 84 0.49 -7.52 0.79
N PHE A 85 -0.55 -8.01 0.11
CA PHE A 85 -1.87 -8.16 0.70
C PHE A 85 -1.88 -9.15 1.87
N ASP A 86 -1.22 -10.29 1.73
CA ASP A 86 -1.08 -11.28 2.78
C ASP A 86 -0.30 -10.71 3.98
N LEU A 87 0.70 -9.84 3.76
CA LEU A 87 1.38 -9.12 4.85
C LEU A 87 0.45 -8.17 5.62
N ILE A 88 -0.40 -7.42 4.90
CA ILE A 88 -1.40 -6.52 5.53
C ILE A 88 -2.38 -7.33 6.38
N THR A 89 -2.87 -8.46 5.86
CA THR A 89 -3.91 -9.28 6.53
C THR A 89 -3.35 -10.18 7.63
N THR A 90 -2.10 -10.63 7.52
CA THR A 90 -1.41 -11.47 8.54
C THR A 90 -0.92 -10.64 9.73
N GLY A 91 -1.11 -9.31 9.73
CA GLY A 91 -0.88 -8.44 10.89
C GLY A 91 -1.60 -8.86 12.18
N LYS A 92 -2.53 -9.83 12.11
CA LYS A 92 -3.16 -10.51 13.26
C LYS A 92 -2.18 -11.31 14.15
N SER A 93 -0.94 -11.57 13.73
CA SER A 93 0.04 -12.31 14.53
C SER A 93 1.46 -11.75 14.41
N ASN A 94 1.90 -10.92 15.36
CA ASN A 94 3.30 -10.61 15.70
C ASN A 94 4.30 -10.33 14.54
N SER A 95 3.85 -9.81 13.40
CA SER A 95 4.77 -9.60 12.26
C SER A 95 5.64 -8.35 12.40
N GLY A 96 5.29 -7.39 13.27
CA GLY A 96 6.18 -6.30 13.67
C GLY A 96 6.48 -5.21 12.62
N TYR A 97 5.84 -5.26 11.44
CA TYR A 97 6.01 -4.29 10.34
C TYR A 97 4.97 -3.17 10.35
N PHE A 98 3.69 -3.53 10.50
CA PHE A 98 2.57 -2.60 10.53
C PHE A 98 1.49 -3.13 11.47
N GLU A 99 1.01 -2.29 12.37
CA GLU A 99 -0.18 -2.56 13.16
C GLU A 99 -1.38 -2.01 12.39
N PHE A 100 -1.99 -2.84 11.55
CA PHE A 100 -3.24 -2.50 10.88
C PHE A 100 -4.41 -2.83 11.79
N SER A 101 -5.30 -1.87 12.00
CA SER A 101 -6.55 -2.14 12.70
C SER A 101 -7.39 -3.15 11.89
N GLU A 102 -8.20 -3.96 12.58
CA GLU A 102 -9.11 -4.91 11.92
C GLU A 102 -10.08 -4.20 10.96
N LEU A 103 -10.41 -2.93 11.24
CA LEU A 103 -11.20 -2.08 10.35
C LEU A 103 -10.50 -1.86 9.01
N ILE A 104 -9.21 -1.48 9.02
CA ILE A 104 -8.44 -1.25 7.78
C ILE A 104 -8.29 -2.55 7.00
N ILE A 105 -8.06 -3.68 7.69
CA ILE A 105 -7.98 -4.99 7.05
C ILE A 105 -9.29 -5.33 6.31
N ASN A 106 -10.45 -5.13 6.96
CA ASN A 106 -11.75 -5.39 6.36
C ASN A 106 -12.03 -4.46 5.17
N GLN A 107 -11.65 -3.18 5.27
CA GLN A 107 -11.74 -2.23 4.15
C GLN A 107 -10.84 -2.67 2.98
N MET A 108 -9.63 -3.16 3.26
CA MET A 108 -8.71 -3.67 2.24
C MET A 108 -9.26 -4.88 1.48
N GLU A 109 -9.95 -5.81 2.15
CA GLU A 109 -10.65 -6.93 1.49
C GLU A 109 -11.77 -6.44 0.54
N TYR A 110 -12.52 -5.42 0.96
CA TYR A 110 -13.52 -4.79 0.10
C TYR A 110 -12.89 -4.18 -1.16
N TRP A 111 -11.80 -3.42 -1.00
CA TRP A 111 -11.11 -2.80 -2.13
C TRP A 111 -10.47 -3.84 -3.08
N ARG A 112 -9.97 -4.95 -2.53
CA ARG A 112 -9.47 -6.09 -3.31
C ARG A 112 -10.58 -6.75 -4.13
N THR A 113 -11.77 -6.90 -3.54
CA THR A 113 -12.93 -7.46 -4.25
C THR A 113 -13.31 -6.60 -5.46
N LEU A 114 -13.38 -5.28 -5.29
CA LEU A 114 -13.62 -4.35 -6.39
C LEU A 114 -12.51 -4.39 -7.47
N ARG A 115 -11.24 -4.55 -7.08
CA ARG A 115 -10.12 -4.74 -8.02
C ARG A 115 -10.32 -6.00 -8.85
N ASN A 116 -10.72 -7.10 -8.21
CA ASN A 116 -10.98 -8.37 -8.89
C ASN A 116 -12.15 -8.24 -9.89
N ASP A 117 -13.19 -7.47 -9.55
CA ASP A 117 -14.30 -7.18 -10.47
C ASP A 117 -13.84 -6.37 -11.69
N CYS A 118 -12.94 -5.39 -11.50
CA CYS A 118 -12.35 -4.63 -12.60
C CYS A 118 -11.60 -5.53 -13.59
N VAL A 119 -10.84 -6.51 -13.09
CA VAL A 119 -10.01 -7.41 -13.90
C VAL A 119 -10.82 -8.51 -14.57
N HIS A 120 -11.72 -9.15 -13.83
CA HIS A 120 -12.50 -10.29 -14.34
C HIS A 120 -13.77 -9.87 -15.10
N SER A 121 -14.02 -8.56 -15.25
CA SER A 121 -15.24 -8.02 -15.87
C SER A 121 -16.52 -8.64 -15.30
N LYS A 122 -16.51 -9.03 -14.02
CA LYS A 122 -17.71 -9.50 -13.32
C LYS A 122 -18.69 -8.31 -13.24
N GLY A 123 -19.99 -8.59 -13.37
CA GLY A 123 -21.04 -7.66 -13.79
C GLY A 123 -21.27 -6.35 -13.00
N ASN A 124 -20.42 -6.00 -12.03
CA ASN A 124 -20.49 -4.74 -11.31
C ASN A 124 -20.00 -3.58 -12.19
N GLN A 125 -20.80 -2.51 -12.22
CA GLN A 125 -20.45 -1.28 -12.89
C GLN A 125 -19.49 -0.47 -12.02
N ILE A 126 -18.27 -0.28 -12.50
CA ILE A 126 -17.29 0.60 -11.87
C ILE A 126 -17.44 1.99 -12.48
N VAL A 127 -17.69 2.96 -11.60
CA VAL A 127 -17.91 4.37 -11.96
C VAL A 127 -16.97 5.28 -11.16
N ALA A 128 -16.93 6.55 -11.53
CA ALA A 128 -16.13 7.59 -10.87
C ALA A 128 -16.20 7.53 -9.33
N ALA A 129 -17.40 7.38 -8.75
CA ALA A 129 -17.60 7.31 -7.31
C ALA A 129 -16.80 6.19 -6.62
N HIS A 130 -16.59 5.03 -7.27
CA HIS A 130 -15.78 3.95 -6.70
C HIS A 130 -14.30 4.33 -6.64
N VAL A 131 -13.80 4.99 -7.70
CA VAL A 131 -12.41 5.46 -7.78
C VAL A 131 -12.18 6.55 -6.74
N GLU A 132 -13.08 7.53 -6.67
CA GLU A 132 -12.98 8.64 -5.71
C GLU A 132 -13.08 8.15 -4.27
N SER A 133 -13.97 7.21 -3.97
CA SER A 133 -14.08 6.62 -2.64
C SER A 133 -12.79 5.89 -2.24
N PHE A 134 -12.16 5.20 -3.20
CA PHE A 134 -10.89 4.54 -2.95
C PHE A 134 -9.74 5.54 -2.78
N TRP A 135 -9.72 6.63 -3.55
CA TRP A 135 -8.76 7.72 -3.33
C TRP A 135 -8.90 8.36 -1.95
N LEU A 136 -10.13 8.58 -1.47
CA LEU A 136 -10.34 9.07 -0.10
C LEU A 136 -9.78 8.10 0.94
N PHE A 137 -9.96 6.79 0.74
CA PHE A 137 -9.35 5.78 1.60
C PHE A 137 -7.82 5.81 1.57
N ILE A 138 -7.21 5.96 0.39
CA ILE A 138 -5.75 6.12 0.25
C ILE A 138 -5.27 7.36 1.01
N GLN A 139 -5.96 8.48 0.84
CA GLN A 139 -5.63 9.75 1.47
C GLN A 139 -5.74 9.71 2.99
N SER A 140 -6.70 8.96 3.53
CA SER A 140 -6.84 8.78 4.99
C SER A 140 -5.85 7.77 5.57
N THR A 141 -5.53 6.72 4.82
CA THR A 141 -4.79 5.57 5.35
C THR A 141 -3.27 5.71 5.18
N LEU A 142 -2.80 6.17 4.01
CA LEU A 142 -1.36 6.25 3.75
C LEU A 142 -0.59 7.15 4.74
N PRO A 143 -1.07 8.35 5.12
CA PRO A 143 -0.36 9.20 6.09
C PRO A 143 -0.20 8.54 7.46
N GLU A 144 -1.21 7.81 7.91
CA GLU A 144 -1.15 7.06 9.17
C GLU A 144 -0.08 5.96 9.10
N LEU A 145 -0.03 5.22 8.00
CA LEU A 145 1.02 4.22 7.77
C LEU A 145 2.42 4.84 7.72
N VAL A 146 2.56 6.02 7.10
CA VAL A 146 3.83 6.76 7.08
C VAL A 146 4.25 7.19 8.49
N ASN A 147 3.31 7.69 9.30
CA ASN A 147 3.61 8.15 10.65
C ASN A 147 3.93 7.00 11.61
N ASN A 148 3.18 5.91 11.53
CA ASN A 148 3.42 4.72 12.35
C ASN A 148 4.77 4.08 12.01
N TYR A 149 5.14 4.04 10.71
CA TYR A 149 6.47 3.64 10.28
C TYR A 149 7.57 4.49 10.92
N LYS A 150 7.50 5.82 10.79
CA LYS A 150 8.52 6.74 11.35
C LYS A 150 8.68 6.56 12.86
N LYS A 151 7.58 6.41 13.59
CA LYS A 151 7.60 6.18 15.04
C LYS A 151 8.28 4.86 15.39
N ASN A 152 7.94 3.78 14.70
CA ASN A 152 8.51 2.45 14.96
C ASN A 152 10.02 2.38 14.65
N VAL A 153 10.48 3.09 13.62
CA VAL A 153 11.91 3.19 13.31
C VAL A 153 12.64 3.96 14.41
N LEU A 154 12.14 5.15 14.77
CA LEU A 154 12.76 6.00 15.78
C LEU A 154 12.81 5.33 17.17
N SER A 155 11.74 4.65 17.58
CA SER A 155 11.72 3.96 18.88
C SER A 155 12.77 2.85 18.95
N ARG A 156 12.97 2.11 17.85
CA ARG A 156 13.94 1.00 17.80
C ARG A 156 15.38 1.49 17.66
N GLU A 157 15.63 2.57 16.91
CA GLU A 157 16.95 3.22 16.87
C GLU A 157 17.38 3.72 18.26
N LEU A 158 16.43 4.24 19.05
CA LEU A 158 16.68 4.64 20.43
C LEU A 158 17.00 3.43 21.32
N GLU A 159 16.25 2.33 21.22
CA GLU A 159 16.54 1.09 21.96
C GLU A 159 17.95 0.56 21.65
N GLU A 160 18.37 0.49 20.39
CA GLU A 160 19.74 0.08 20.00
C GLU A 160 20.84 1.04 20.50
N PHE A 161 20.53 2.33 20.61
CA PHE A 161 21.45 3.33 21.16
C PHE A 161 21.64 3.19 22.68
N PHE A 162 20.61 2.78 23.42
CA PHE A 162 20.67 2.60 24.87
C PHE A 162 21.18 1.21 25.30
N GLU A 163 21.23 0.23 24.39
CA GLU A 163 21.81 -1.10 24.63
C GLU A 163 23.33 -1.19 24.33
N ASN A 164 23.94 -0.15 23.75
CA ASN A 164 25.40 -0.01 23.55
C ASN A 164 26.04 0.96 24.56
#